data_AF-W7WXU1-F1
#
_entry.id   AF-W7WXU1-F1
#
_cell.length_a   1.000
_cell.length_b   1.000
_cell.length_c   1.000
_cell.angle_alpha   90.00
_cell.angle_beta   90.00
_cell.angle_gamma   90.00
#
_symmetry.space_group_name_H-M   'P 1'
#
loop_
_entity.id
_entity.type
_entity.pdbx_description
1 polymer ?
#
loop_
_entity_poly.entity_id
_entity_poly.type
_entity_poly.pdbx_seq_one_letter_code
_entity_poly.pdbx_strand_id
1 'polypeptide(L)'
;MKTLIFLISLFSIIELTQGQVCAQNASSSSGQCVCNNGYWGVDASQNGMCFPCTSPGAITTQVSNTGAGSNASVCNTCDKGYYMVLAANIQGQTGASCVKCPDYSAQNTQQTTVNSISSCVCFDSNAAPLSLSQNTCACKSGQGNVAQSASAPSGCSSASKSNSAIKQVFFVLLSISFFI
;
A
#
# COMPACT_ATOMS: atom_id res chain seq x y z
N MET A 1 56.11 -17.01 31.70
CA MET A 1 56.04 -17.40 30.27
C MET A 1 54.80 -18.23 29.92
N LYS A 2 54.39 -19.25 30.70
CA LYS A 2 53.22 -20.08 30.37
C LYS A 2 51.88 -19.31 30.32
N THR A 3 51.71 -18.28 31.14
CA THR A 3 50.49 -17.46 31.19
C THR A 3 50.33 -16.48 30.02
N LEU A 4 51.43 -16.12 29.35
CA LEU A 4 51.43 -15.17 28.22
C LEU A 4 50.99 -15.83 26.90
N ILE A 5 51.17 -17.15 26.78
CA ILE A 5 50.77 -17.91 25.59
C ILE A 5 49.23 -18.12 25.55
N PHE A 6 48.57 -18.21 26.71
CA PHE A 6 47.12 -18.37 26.81
C PHE A 6 46.31 -17.12 26.43
N LEU A 7 46.89 -15.92 26.56
CA LEU A 7 46.22 -14.66 26.18
C LEU A 7 46.27 -14.38 24.68
N ILE A 8 47.29 -14.90 23.97
CA ILE A 8 47.44 -14.71 22.52
C ILE A 8 46.48 -15.64 21.76
N SER A 9 46.18 -16.84 22.27
CA SER A 9 45.21 -17.75 21.63
C SER A 9 43.74 -17.35 21.79
N LEU A 10 43.41 -16.46 22.74
CA LEU A 10 42.03 -15.98 22.91
C LEU A 10 41.66 -14.82 21.96
N PHE A 11 42.65 -14.12 21.38
CA PHE A 11 42.40 -12.99 20.48
C PHE A 11 42.12 -13.41 19.02
N SER A 12 42.43 -14.66 18.63
CA SER A 12 42.25 -15.14 17.24
C SER A 12 40.86 -15.72 16.94
N ILE A 13 39.93 -15.78 17.90
CA ILE A 13 38.61 -16.43 17.72
C ILE A 13 37.46 -15.42 17.52
N ILE A 14 37.75 -14.11 17.39
CA ILE A 14 36.70 -13.07 17.34
C ILE A 14 36.27 -12.70 15.90
N GLU A 15 36.93 -13.20 14.85
CA GLU A 15 36.68 -12.74 13.46
C GLU A 15 35.78 -13.64 12.59
N LEU A 16 35.15 -14.69 13.13
CA LEU A 16 34.36 -15.66 12.34
C LEU A 16 32.87 -15.37 12.21
N THR A 17 32.40 -14.18 12.60
CA THR A 17 31.01 -13.75 12.36
C THR A 17 30.97 -12.42 11.60
N GLN A 18 31.70 -12.33 10.48
CA GLN A 18 31.35 -11.34 9.46
C GLN A 18 30.03 -11.79 8.83
N GLY A 19 28.91 -11.40 9.45
CA GLY A 19 27.61 -11.48 8.81
C GLY A 19 27.72 -10.86 7.43
N GLN A 20 27.18 -11.54 6.41
CA GLN A 20 27.23 -11.08 5.04
C GLN A 20 26.75 -9.62 4.95
N VAL A 21 27.68 -8.72 4.61
CA VAL A 21 27.39 -7.29 4.50
C VAL A 21 26.76 -7.04 3.13
N CYS A 22 25.55 -6.51 3.12
CA CYS A 22 24.85 -6.15 1.89
C CYS A 22 25.05 -4.67 1.54
N ALA A 23 24.84 -4.32 0.28
CA ALA A 23 24.80 -2.95 -0.21
C ALA A 23 23.75 -2.10 0.53
N GLN A 24 23.81 -0.78 0.32
CA GLN A 24 22.76 0.12 0.76
C GLN A 24 21.43 -0.24 0.07
N ASN A 25 20.32 -0.19 0.83
CA ASN A 25 18.99 -0.62 0.38
C ASN A 25 18.92 -2.09 -0.05
N ALA A 26 19.75 -2.95 0.54
CA ALA A 26 19.68 -4.39 0.42
C ALA A 26 19.59 -5.07 1.79
N SER A 27 19.06 -6.28 1.82
CA SER A 27 18.97 -7.13 3.00
C SER A 27 19.40 -8.55 2.67
N SER A 28 19.89 -9.30 3.66
CA SER A 28 20.18 -10.72 3.50
C SER A 28 18.87 -11.52 3.51
N SER A 29 18.63 -12.25 2.43
CA SER A 29 17.51 -13.18 2.27
C SER A 29 18.06 -14.54 1.85
N SER A 30 17.85 -15.58 2.66
CA SER A 30 18.36 -16.93 2.40
C SER A 30 19.88 -17.00 2.18
N GLY A 31 20.65 -16.15 2.88
CA GLY A 31 22.11 -16.11 2.75
C GLY A 31 22.61 -15.49 1.44
N GLN A 32 21.77 -14.70 0.77
CA GLN A 32 22.13 -13.88 -0.39
C GLN A 32 21.65 -12.45 -0.15
N CYS A 33 22.43 -11.46 -0.59
CA CYS A 33 21.96 -10.09 -0.55
C CYS A 33 20.98 -9.84 -1.68
N VAL A 34 19.83 -9.24 -1.34
CA VAL A 34 18.81 -8.82 -2.30
C VAL A 34 18.43 -7.37 -2.04
N CYS A 35 18.18 -6.62 -3.11
CA CYS A 35 17.65 -5.27 -2.98
C CYS A 35 16.30 -5.28 -2.25
N ASN A 36 16.09 -4.30 -1.38
CA ASN A 36 14.87 -4.13 -0.61
C ASN A 36 13.68 -3.85 -1.54
N ASN A 37 12.47 -4.05 -1.03
CA ASN A 37 11.26 -3.73 -1.79
C ASN A 37 11.26 -2.26 -2.23
N GLY A 38 10.91 -2.01 -3.50
CA GLY A 38 11.00 -0.67 -4.10
C GLY A 38 12.38 -0.34 -4.66
N TYR A 39 13.31 -1.31 -4.66
CA TYR A 39 14.64 -1.18 -5.25
C TYR A 39 14.98 -2.37 -6.15
N TRP A 40 15.89 -2.15 -7.09
CA TRP A 40 16.43 -3.15 -8.01
C TRP A 40 17.91 -2.91 -8.27
N GLY A 41 18.68 -3.92 -8.67
CA GLY A 41 20.10 -3.73 -8.95
C GLY A 41 20.75 -4.93 -9.61
N VAL A 42 21.93 -4.76 -10.20
CA VAL A 42 22.66 -5.88 -10.78
C VAL A 42 23.47 -6.67 -9.76
N ASP A 43 23.75 -6.05 -8.60
CA ASP A 43 24.47 -6.64 -7.47
C ASP A 43 24.05 -5.94 -6.17
N ALA A 44 23.69 -6.72 -5.15
CA ALA A 44 23.33 -6.24 -3.81
C ALA A 44 24.34 -6.64 -2.73
N SER A 45 25.46 -7.27 -3.11
CA SER A 45 26.55 -7.65 -2.21
C SER A 45 27.30 -6.41 -1.68
N GLN A 46 28.34 -6.63 -0.86
CA GLN A 46 29.15 -5.54 -0.33
C GLN A 46 29.74 -4.70 -1.48
N ASN A 47 29.45 -3.40 -1.48
CA ASN A 47 29.78 -2.42 -2.55
C ASN A 47 28.92 -2.49 -3.82
N GLY A 48 27.89 -3.36 -3.85
CA GLY A 48 26.85 -3.34 -4.87
C GLY A 48 25.98 -2.08 -4.82
N MET A 49 25.02 -1.97 -5.74
CA MET A 49 24.11 -0.84 -5.83
C MET A 49 22.68 -1.28 -6.12
N CYS A 50 21.75 -0.77 -5.30
CA CYS A 50 20.33 -0.91 -5.49
C CYS A 50 19.72 0.46 -5.85
N PHE A 51 19.13 0.55 -7.04
CA PHE A 51 18.44 1.72 -7.58
C PHE A 51 16.97 1.69 -7.19
N PRO A 52 16.37 2.83 -6.84
CA PRO A 52 14.94 2.88 -6.53
C PRO A 52 14.08 2.68 -7.78
N CYS A 53 12.88 2.15 -7.57
CA CYS A 53 11.81 2.24 -8.56
C CYS A 53 11.41 3.70 -8.76
N THR A 54 11.38 4.16 -10.01
CA THR A 54 11.26 5.59 -10.34
C THR A 54 9.83 6.13 -10.23
N SER A 55 8.81 5.28 -10.39
CA SER A 55 7.41 5.69 -10.21
C SER A 55 7.02 5.65 -8.73
N PRO A 56 6.34 6.69 -8.20
CA PRO A 56 5.78 6.66 -6.85
C PRO A 56 4.87 5.45 -6.64
N GLY A 57 5.08 4.71 -5.56
CA GLY A 57 4.30 3.51 -5.26
C GLY A 57 4.63 2.28 -6.12
N ALA A 58 5.54 2.38 -7.10
CA ALA A 58 6.03 1.20 -7.79
C ALA A 58 7.01 0.43 -6.90
N ILE A 59 6.83 -0.88 -6.86
CA ILE A 59 7.54 -1.80 -6.00
C ILE A 59 7.91 -3.08 -6.75
N THR A 60 8.71 -3.92 -6.11
CA THR A 60 9.18 -5.20 -6.63
C THR A 60 8.55 -6.33 -5.83
N THR A 61 7.92 -7.32 -6.45
CA THR A 61 7.27 -8.43 -5.71
C THR A 61 8.23 -9.53 -5.22
N GLN A 62 9.56 -9.37 -5.45
CA GLN A 62 10.71 -10.20 -5.04
C GLN A 62 10.66 -11.69 -5.49
N VAL A 63 11.64 -12.21 -6.24
CA VAL A 63 13.02 -12.57 -5.86
C VAL A 63 14.07 -12.23 -6.93
N SER A 64 13.64 -11.66 -8.06
CA SER A 64 14.49 -11.39 -9.23
C SER A 64 14.85 -9.92 -9.43
N ASN A 65 14.71 -9.09 -8.38
CA ASN A 65 15.07 -7.68 -8.44
C ASN A 65 16.58 -7.42 -8.28
N THR A 66 17.37 -8.48 -8.07
CA THR A 66 18.83 -8.41 -7.97
C THR A 66 19.49 -9.42 -8.93
N GLY A 67 20.50 -8.99 -9.69
CA GLY A 67 21.33 -9.85 -10.54
C GLY A 67 21.62 -9.26 -11.93
N ALA A 68 22.52 -9.86 -12.69
CA ALA A 68 23.04 -9.32 -13.96
C ALA A 68 21.98 -8.98 -15.04
N GLY A 69 20.74 -9.49 -14.93
CA GLY A 69 19.62 -9.17 -15.82
C GLY A 69 18.57 -8.22 -15.24
N SER A 70 18.71 -7.81 -13.98
CA SER A 70 17.75 -6.95 -13.29
C SER A 70 17.88 -5.51 -13.80
N ASN A 71 16.76 -4.95 -14.22
CA ASN A 71 16.61 -3.56 -14.63
C ASN A 71 15.31 -2.97 -14.06
N ALA A 72 14.99 -1.71 -14.32
CA ALA A 72 13.81 -1.07 -13.73
C ALA A 72 12.48 -1.76 -14.09
N SER A 73 12.41 -2.61 -15.11
CA SER A 73 11.21 -3.38 -15.44
C SER A 73 10.80 -4.38 -14.35
N VAL A 74 11.67 -4.69 -13.39
CA VAL A 74 11.32 -5.51 -12.23
C VAL A 74 10.39 -4.77 -11.25
N CYS A 75 10.32 -3.44 -11.34
CA CYS A 75 9.37 -2.60 -10.62
C CYS A 75 7.98 -2.69 -11.26
N ASN A 76 7.41 -3.89 -11.37
CA ASN A 76 6.18 -4.15 -12.12
C ASN A 76 4.94 -4.31 -11.21
N THR A 77 4.93 -3.65 -10.07
CA THR A 77 3.81 -3.77 -9.12
C THR A 77 3.58 -2.43 -8.46
N CYS A 78 2.32 -2.04 -8.31
CA CYS A 78 1.94 -0.89 -7.51
C CYS A 78 1.59 -1.34 -6.10
N ASP A 79 2.15 -0.66 -5.10
CA ASP A 79 1.89 -0.95 -3.71
C ASP A 79 0.46 -0.56 -3.30
N LYS A 80 0.04 -1.00 -2.11
CA LYS A 80 -1.25 -0.61 -1.53
C LYS A 80 -1.41 0.91 -1.50
N GLY A 81 -2.62 1.38 -1.77
CA GLY A 81 -2.91 2.81 -1.91
C GLY A 81 -2.54 3.41 -3.26
N TYR A 82 -2.01 2.62 -4.21
CA TYR A 82 -1.75 3.04 -5.58
C TYR A 82 -2.46 2.12 -6.57
N TYR A 83 -2.79 2.63 -7.74
CA TYR A 83 -3.28 1.84 -8.88
C TYR A 83 -2.34 1.96 -10.08
N MET A 84 -2.27 0.91 -10.89
CA MET A 84 -1.36 0.85 -12.05
C MET A 84 -2.00 1.47 -13.29
N VAL A 85 -1.39 2.51 -13.86
CA VAL A 85 -1.83 3.11 -15.13
C VAL A 85 -1.04 2.63 -16.35
N LEU A 86 0.18 2.14 -16.11
CA LEU A 86 1.04 1.56 -17.14
C LEU A 86 1.83 0.40 -16.53
N ALA A 87 1.85 -0.76 -17.20
CA ALA A 87 2.69 -1.88 -16.81
C ALA A 87 4.16 -1.59 -17.12
N ALA A 88 5.08 -2.30 -16.46
CA ALA A 88 6.50 -2.22 -16.78
C ALA A 88 6.76 -2.65 -18.23
N ASN A 89 7.79 -2.07 -18.84
CA ASN A 89 8.25 -2.43 -20.18
C ASN A 89 9.67 -3.01 -20.10
N ILE A 90 9.80 -4.30 -20.40
CA ILE A 90 11.08 -5.01 -20.38
C ILE A 90 12.03 -4.48 -21.47
N GLN A 91 11.52 -4.22 -22.67
CA GLN A 91 12.33 -3.72 -23.79
C GLN A 91 12.77 -2.27 -23.57
N GLY A 92 11.87 -1.46 -23.02
CA GLY A 92 12.15 -0.07 -22.65
C GLY A 92 12.91 0.09 -21.34
N GLN A 93 13.12 -1.01 -20.60
CA GLN A 93 13.70 -1.01 -19.25
C GLN A 93 13.05 0.00 -18.32
N THR A 94 11.71 0.12 -18.38
CA THR A 94 10.94 1.03 -17.52
C THR A 94 10.09 0.23 -16.54
N GLY A 95 10.02 0.71 -15.29
CA GLY A 95 9.08 0.18 -14.30
C GLY A 95 7.63 0.52 -14.63
N ALA A 96 6.70 -0.05 -13.87
CA ALA A 96 5.30 0.30 -13.92
C ALA A 96 5.09 1.76 -13.48
N SER A 97 4.07 2.40 -14.06
CA SER A 97 3.59 3.71 -13.61
C SER A 97 2.40 3.52 -12.69
N CYS A 98 2.55 4.00 -11.47
CA CYS A 98 1.57 3.88 -10.40
C CYS A 98 1.08 5.28 -10.01
N VAL A 99 -0.22 5.40 -9.76
CA VAL A 99 -0.86 6.65 -9.34
C VAL A 99 -1.47 6.43 -7.97
N LYS A 100 -1.24 7.38 -7.06
CA LYS A 100 -1.81 7.31 -5.71
C LYS A 100 -3.33 7.38 -5.81
N CYS A 101 -4.02 6.54 -5.05
CA CYS A 101 -5.45 6.69 -4.86
C CYS A 101 -5.77 8.07 -4.25
N PRO A 102 -6.92 8.68 -4.61
CA PRO A 102 -7.37 9.94 -4.03
C PRO A 102 -7.42 9.90 -2.50
N ASP A 103 -7.42 11.07 -1.88
CA ASP A 103 -7.57 11.17 -0.43
C ASP A 103 -8.86 10.47 0.05
N TYR A 104 -8.75 9.86 1.22
CA TYR A 104 -9.82 9.05 1.84
C TYR A 104 -10.25 7.82 1.04
N SER A 105 -9.37 7.34 0.15
CA SER A 105 -9.49 6.07 -0.54
C SER A 105 -8.19 5.30 -0.51
N ALA A 106 -8.27 4.00 -0.76
CA ALA A 106 -7.10 3.18 -0.98
C ALA A 106 -7.40 2.04 -1.96
N GLN A 107 -6.33 1.54 -2.58
CA GLN A 107 -6.32 0.21 -3.14
C GLN A 107 -5.82 -0.76 -2.05
N ASN A 108 -6.62 -1.76 -1.71
CA ASN A 108 -6.37 -2.63 -0.55
C ASN A 108 -5.34 -3.74 -0.84
N THR A 109 -5.08 -4.00 -2.12
CA THR A 109 -4.15 -5.01 -2.60
C THR A 109 -3.05 -4.39 -3.45
N GLN A 110 -1.93 -5.09 -3.60
CA GLN A 110 -0.95 -4.71 -4.61
C GLN A 110 -1.55 -4.98 -6.00
N GLN A 111 -1.22 -4.14 -6.98
CA GLN A 111 -1.67 -4.34 -8.36
C GLN A 111 -0.50 -4.71 -9.26
N THR A 112 -0.70 -5.76 -10.05
CA THR A 112 0.25 -6.26 -11.07
C THR A 112 -0.27 -6.09 -12.50
N THR A 113 -1.48 -5.55 -12.64
CA THR A 113 -2.16 -5.33 -13.93
C THR A 113 -2.65 -3.90 -14.02
N VAL A 114 -2.67 -3.36 -15.24
CA VAL A 114 -3.17 -2.02 -15.52
C VAL A 114 -4.65 -1.94 -15.15
N ASN A 115 -5.00 -0.87 -14.44
CA ASN A 115 -6.35 -0.56 -14.01
C ASN A 115 -6.56 0.96 -14.01
N SER A 116 -7.70 1.40 -13.48
CA SER A 116 -8.04 2.81 -13.35
C SER A 116 -8.32 3.19 -11.90
N ILE A 117 -8.64 4.47 -11.72
CA ILE A 117 -9.07 5.03 -10.44
C ILE A 117 -10.29 4.30 -9.84
N SER A 118 -11.11 3.63 -10.66
CA SER A 118 -12.24 2.81 -10.19
C SER A 118 -11.81 1.63 -9.32
N SER A 119 -10.53 1.27 -9.34
CA SER A 119 -9.97 0.23 -8.48
C SER A 119 -9.68 0.72 -7.06
N CYS A 120 -9.60 2.04 -6.84
CA CYS A 120 -9.52 2.63 -5.50
C CYS A 120 -10.90 2.63 -4.84
N VAL A 121 -10.93 2.30 -3.55
CA VAL A 121 -12.15 2.22 -2.76
C VAL A 121 -12.12 3.28 -1.68
N CYS A 122 -13.15 4.11 -1.60
CA CYS A 122 -13.34 5.08 -0.52
C CYS A 122 -13.46 4.35 0.82
N PHE A 123 -12.90 4.92 1.88
CA PHE A 123 -13.01 4.36 3.22
C PHE A 123 -14.45 4.31 3.73
N ASP A 124 -15.28 5.26 3.29
CA ASP A 124 -16.70 5.32 3.63
C ASP A 124 -17.52 4.41 2.71
N SER A 125 -18.23 3.43 3.29
CA SER A 125 -19.10 2.50 2.54
C SER A 125 -20.30 3.18 1.86
N ASN A 126 -20.68 4.37 2.34
CA ASN A 126 -21.77 5.18 1.78
C ASN A 126 -21.26 6.25 0.79
N ALA A 127 -19.96 6.27 0.47
CA ALA A 127 -19.41 7.12 -0.59
C ALA A 127 -19.69 6.52 -1.99
N ALA A 128 -19.90 7.41 -2.97
CA ALA A 128 -20.02 7.02 -4.36
C ALA A 128 -18.69 6.44 -4.87
N PRO A 129 -18.73 5.43 -5.75
CA PRO A 129 -17.53 4.81 -6.28
C PRO A 129 -16.71 5.82 -7.10
N LEU A 130 -15.38 5.70 -7.02
CA LEU A 130 -14.48 6.51 -7.82
C LEU A 130 -14.56 6.10 -9.30
N SER A 131 -14.38 7.08 -10.17
CA SER A 131 -14.38 6.90 -11.63
C SER A 131 -13.66 8.06 -12.31
N LEU A 132 -13.59 8.06 -13.65
CA LEU A 132 -12.99 9.16 -14.39
C LEU A 132 -13.76 10.50 -14.23
N SER A 133 -15.07 10.44 -13.96
CA SER A 133 -15.89 11.63 -13.71
C SER A 133 -15.97 12.01 -12.22
N GLN A 134 -15.54 11.11 -11.33
CA GLN A 134 -15.54 11.32 -9.88
C GLN A 134 -14.21 10.83 -9.29
N ASN A 135 -13.25 11.74 -9.20
CA ASN A 135 -11.89 11.46 -8.73
C ASN A 135 -11.68 11.76 -7.23
N THR A 136 -12.74 12.09 -6.51
CA THR A 136 -12.71 12.32 -5.06
C THR A 136 -13.86 11.59 -4.38
N CYS A 137 -13.60 11.05 -3.19
CA CYS A 137 -14.64 10.41 -2.39
C CYS A 137 -15.69 11.45 -1.97
N ALA A 138 -16.95 11.17 -2.30
CA ALA A 138 -18.09 11.99 -1.88
C ALA A 138 -19.27 11.09 -1.50
N CYS A 139 -20.08 11.52 -0.54
CA CYS A 139 -21.25 10.79 -0.10
C CYS A 139 -22.25 10.61 -1.24
N LYS A 140 -22.81 9.40 -1.41
CA LYS A 140 -23.82 9.11 -2.45
C LYS A 140 -25.05 10.03 -2.35
N SER A 141 -25.41 10.41 -1.12
CA SER A 141 -26.52 11.32 -0.81
C SER A 141 -26.21 12.79 -1.08
N GLY A 142 -24.94 13.14 -1.31
CA GLY A 142 -24.45 14.53 -1.32
C GLY A 142 -24.43 15.18 0.07
N GLN A 143 -24.66 14.44 1.15
CA GLN A 143 -24.76 14.96 2.51
C GLN A 143 -23.79 14.26 3.48
N GLY A 144 -23.16 15.06 4.34
CA GLY A 144 -22.17 14.60 5.31
C GLY A 144 -20.73 14.68 4.78
N ASN A 145 -19.81 14.12 5.55
CA ASN A 145 -18.38 14.05 5.22
C ASN A 145 -17.96 12.59 5.12
N VAL A 146 -17.15 12.24 4.12
CA VAL A 146 -16.63 10.87 4.00
C VAL A 146 -15.70 10.52 5.18
N ALA A 147 -15.74 9.26 5.60
CA ALA A 147 -14.78 8.70 6.55
C ALA A 147 -13.33 8.96 6.10
N GLN A 148 -12.51 9.50 7.00
CA GLN A 148 -11.13 9.88 6.68
C GLN A 148 -10.10 8.76 6.91
N SER A 149 -10.54 7.62 7.47
CA SER A 149 -9.71 6.42 7.67
C SER A 149 -10.53 5.15 7.46
N ALA A 150 -9.87 4.06 7.06
CA ALA A 150 -10.51 2.80 6.69
C ALA A 150 -11.39 2.17 7.79
N SER A 151 -11.16 2.53 9.06
CA SER A 151 -11.90 2.00 10.21
C SER A 151 -12.81 3.03 10.88
N ALA A 152 -12.89 4.25 10.32
CA ALA A 152 -13.77 5.27 10.87
C ALA A 152 -15.25 4.93 10.57
N PRO A 153 -16.19 5.27 11.48
CA PRO A 153 -17.61 5.21 11.17
C PRO A 153 -17.94 6.04 9.92
N SER A 154 -18.96 5.63 9.18
CA SER A 154 -19.45 6.41 8.04
C SER A 154 -19.92 7.79 8.50
N GLY A 155 -19.40 8.84 7.88
CA GLY A 155 -19.83 10.22 8.11
C GLY A 155 -20.85 10.69 7.07
N CYS A 156 -21.09 9.89 6.05
CA CYS A 156 -22.14 10.12 5.09
C CYS A 156 -23.51 9.80 5.68
N SER A 157 -24.46 10.74 5.56
CA SER A 157 -25.83 10.42 5.94
C SER A 157 -26.44 9.51 4.87
N SER A 158 -26.93 8.35 5.28
CA SER A 158 -27.87 7.59 4.46
C SER A 158 -29.04 8.52 4.16
N ALA A 159 -29.38 8.72 2.88
CA ALA A 159 -30.53 9.49 2.46
C ALA A 159 -31.84 8.80 2.88
N SER A 160 -32.10 8.69 4.19
CA SER A 160 -33.29 8.08 4.79
C SER A 160 -33.39 8.42 6.28
N LYS A 161 -33.27 9.69 6.67
CA LYS A 161 -34.16 10.18 7.74
C LYS A 161 -35.44 10.65 7.08
N SER A 162 -36.19 9.73 6.46
CA SER A 162 -37.59 9.99 6.16
C SER A 162 -38.26 10.24 7.51
N ASN A 163 -38.85 11.42 7.67
CA ASN A 163 -39.37 11.93 8.93
C ASN A 163 -40.18 10.87 9.69
N SER A 164 -39.57 10.25 10.70
CA SER A 164 -40.26 9.48 11.75
C SER A 164 -41.02 10.42 12.70
N ALA A 165 -41.60 11.50 12.16
CA ALA A 165 -42.52 12.39 12.86
C ALA A 165 -43.98 12.09 12.47
N ILE A 166 -44.24 11.38 11.36
CA ILE A 166 -45.61 11.06 10.91
C ILE A 166 -46.23 9.88 11.70
N LYS A 167 -45.43 9.03 12.35
CA LYS A 167 -45.96 7.92 13.18
C LYS A 167 -46.57 8.35 14.51
N GLN A 168 -46.29 9.56 15.02
CA GLN A 168 -46.92 10.04 16.26
C GLN A 168 -48.24 10.79 16.04
N VAL A 169 -48.48 11.33 14.85
CA VAL A 169 -49.74 12.05 14.57
C VAL A 169 -50.92 11.09 14.40
N PHE A 170 -50.69 9.88 13.86
CA PHE A 170 -51.75 8.88 13.71
C PHE A 170 -52.21 8.24 15.03
N PHE A 171 -51.36 8.21 16.08
CA PHE A 171 -51.75 7.64 17.37
C PHE A 171 -52.63 8.57 18.21
N VAL A 172 -52.54 9.89 18.00
CA VAL A 172 -53.36 10.88 18.73
C VAL A 172 -54.78 10.98 18.16
N LEU A 173 -54.95 10.76 16.85
CA LEU A 173 -56.28 10.82 16.21
C LEU A 173 -57.15 9.57 16.48
N LEU A 174 -56.55 8.40 16.77
CA LEU A 174 -57.31 7.18 17.06
C LEU A 174 -57.89 7.14 18.48
N SER A 175 -57.38 7.93 19.41
CA SER A 175 -57.87 8.02 20.79
C SER A 175 -59.06 8.98 20.99
N ILE A 176 -59.35 9.84 20.01
CA ILE A 176 -60.47 10.81 20.10
C ILE A 176 -61.82 10.14 19.73
N SER A 177 -61.80 9.00 19.04
CA SER A 177 -63.02 8.27 18.64
C SER A 177 -63.59 7.34 19.73
N PHE A 178 -62.96 7.25 20.91
CA PHE A 178 -63.45 6.43 22.03
C PHE A 178 -64.16 7.24 23.14
N PHE A 179 -64.32 8.55 22.95
CA PHE A 179 -64.93 9.46 23.91
C PHE A 179 -66.20 10.17 23.40
N ILE A 180 -66.81 9.69 22.31
CA ILE A 180 -68.13 10.12 21.82
C ILE A 180 -68.97 8.87 21.61
#